data_AF-A0A1A8DWU7-F1
#
_entry.id   AF-A0A1A8DWU7-F1
#
_cell.length_a   1.000
_cell.length_b   1.000
_cell.length_c   1.000
_cell.angle_alpha   90.00
_cell.angle_beta   90.00
_cell.angle_gamma   90.00
#
_symmetry.space_group_name_H-M   'P 1'
#
loop_
_entity.id
_entity.type
_entity.pdbx_description
1 polymer ?
#
loop_
_entity_poly.entity_id
_entity_poly.type
_entity_poly.pdbx_seq_one_letter_code
_entity_poly.pdbx_strand_id
1 'polypeptide(L)'
;RYQNRKEAVEFYRLNGVKETLEAALNEMFQLRPGDVNGYLAEYFLKLSTPPRISRLRGSKIYDARGQPSIQADVFCTICNLEKSTSSASVSSCLPPEGMSLYQDRTHHVTTAAQWINEDLSDELKDQDPCDQSEVDRRLSNFFKARLQEDKDIQEMEKQRSLTSTKQE
;
A
#
# COMPACT_ATOMS: atom_id res chain seq x y z
N ARG A 1 27.39 -27.83 8.19
CA ARG A 1 26.64 -28.95 7.56
C ARG A 1 25.80 -29.72 8.57
N TYR A 2 26.35 -30.27 9.66
CA TYR A 2 25.54 -30.97 10.69
C TYR A 2 24.63 -30.05 11.50
N GLN A 3 25.10 -28.84 11.80
CA GLN A 3 24.33 -27.84 12.54
C GLN A 3 23.02 -27.47 11.82
N ASN A 4 23.10 -27.15 10.52
CA ASN A 4 21.95 -26.87 9.67
C ASN A 4 20.93 -28.02 9.62
N ARG A 5 21.36 -29.28 9.78
CA ARG A 5 20.46 -30.44 9.78
C ARG A 5 19.64 -30.52 11.07
N LYS A 6 20.26 -30.30 12.23
CA LYS A 6 19.54 -30.26 13.52
C LYS A 6 18.57 -29.09 13.57
N GLU A 7 19.01 -27.92 13.10
CA GLU A 7 18.18 -26.72 13.01
C GLU A 7 16.99 -26.91 12.07
N ALA A 8 17.19 -27.53 10.91
CA ALA A 8 16.09 -27.84 9.99
C ALA A 8 15.07 -28.82 10.59
N VAL A 9 15.54 -29.86 11.29
CA VAL A 9 14.65 -30.83 11.96
C VAL A 9 13.81 -30.14 13.04
N GLU A 10 14.43 -29.32 13.90
CA GLU A 10 13.69 -28.55 14.90
C GLU A 10 12.72 -27.57 14.26
N PHE A 11 13.14 -26.88 13.19
CA PHE A 11 12.25 -25.96 12.46
C PHE A 11 11.01 -26.68 11.91
N TYR A 12 11.17 -27.83 11.25
CA TYR A 12 10.03 -28.59 10.73
C TYR A 12 9.12 -29.12 11.83
N ARG A 13 9.71 -29.58 12.94
CA ARG A 13 8.97 -30.08 14.10
C ARG A 13 8.15 -28.98 14.77
N LEU A 14 8.74 -27.80 14.97
CA LEU A 14 8.07 -26.66 15.59
C LEU A 14 6.93 -26.10 14.73
N ASN A 15 7.05 -26.18 13.40
CA ASN A 15 6.05 -25.68 12.47
C ASN A 15 5.05 -26.75 11.99
N GLY A 16 5.10 -27.98 12.53
CA GLY A 16 4.17 -29.05 12.16
C GLY A 16 4.17 -29.40 10.66
N VAL A 17 5.32 -29.25 10.00
CA VAL A 17 5.43 -29.36 8.54
C VAL A 17 5.08 -30.78 8.06
N LYS A 18 5.51 -31.79 8.82
CA LYS A 18 5.29 -33.19 8.48
C LYS A 18 3.80 -33.53 8.56
N GLU A 19 3.16 -33.17 9.66
CA GLU A 19 1.75 -33.44 9.94
C GLU A 19 0.86 -32.76 8.90
N THR A 20 1.19 -31.51 8.55
CA THR A 20 0.47 -30.73 7.53
C THR A 20 0.60 -31.38 6.15
N LEU A 21 1.80 -31.83 5.77
CA LEU A 21 2.02 -32.54 4.51
C LEU A 21 1.29 -33.87 4.45
N GLU A 22 1.33 -34.65 5.52
CA GLU A 22 0.63 -35.93 5.61
C GLU A 22 -0.89 -35.75 5.47
N ALA A 23 -1.47 -34.74 6.14
CA ALA A 23 -2.88 -34.40 6.01
C ALA A 23 -3.24 -34.02 4.56
N ALA A 24 -2.48 -33.13 3.94
CA ALA A 24 -2.71 -32.68 2.56
C ALA A 24 -2.67 -33.86 1.56
N LEU A 25 -1.68 -34.74 1.69
CA LEU A 25 -1.50 -35.90 0.82
C LEU A 25 -2.61 -36.94 1.02
N ASN A 26 -3.01 -37.19 2.26
CA ASN A 26 -4.08 -38.13 2.57
C ASN A 26 -5.43 -37.67 2.01
N GLU A 27 -5.79 -36.39 2.19
CA GLU A 27 -7.02 -35.83 1.62
C GLU A 27 -7.00 -35.85 0.09
N MET A 28 -5.89 -35.40 -0.51
CA MET A 28 -5.73 -35.40 -1.95
C MET A 28 -5.85 -36.81 -2.55
N PHE A 29 -5.30 -37.83 -1.88
CA PHE A 29 -5.41 -39.22 -2.32
C PHE A 29 -6.86 -39.73 -2.30
N GLN A 30 -7.66 -39.28 -1.33
CA GLN A 30 -9.09 -39.61 -1.25
C GLN A 30 -9.89 -38.92 -2.36
N LEU A 31 -9.62 -37.63 -2.59
CA LEU A 31 -10.36 -36.80 -3.55
C LEU A 31 -9.96 -37.06 -5.01
N ARG A 32 -8.73 -37.52 -5.26
CA ARG A 32 -8.15 -37.76 -6.61
C ARG A 32 -8.45 -36.62 -7.60
N PRO A 33 -8.05 -35.38 -7.28
CA PRO A 33 -8.30 -34.24 -8.16
C PRO A 33 -7.59 -34.43 -9.52
N GLY A 34 -8.19 -33.91 -10.58
CA GLY A 34 -7.57 -33.94 -11.92
C GLY A 34 -6.27 -33.13 -11.99
N ASP A 35 -6.17 -32.06 -11.20
CA ASP A 35 -4.94 -31.29 -11.01
C ASP A 35 -4.42 -31.45 -9.57
N VAL A 36 -3.46 -32.37 -9.42
CA VAL A 36 -2.78 -32.69 -8.15
C VAL A 36 -2.04 -31.48 -7.60
N ASN A 37 -1.34 -30.72 -8.46
CA ASN A 37 -0.55 -29.59 -8.01
C ASN A 37 -1.43 -28.39 -7.66
N GLY A 38 -2.49 -28.15 -8.45
CA GLY A 38 -3.50 -27.14 -8.16
C GLY A 38 -4.19 -27.39 -6.82
N TYR A 39 -4.51 -28.64 -6.49
CA TYR A 39 -5.07 -28.99 -5.18
C TYR A 39 -4.12 -28.64 -4.04
N LEU A 40 -2.84 -29.05 -4.12
CA LEU A 40 -1.86 -28.74 -3.09
C LEU A 40 -1.63 -27.23 -2.96
N ALA A 41 -1.60 -26.51 -4.08
CA ALA A 41 -1.47 -25.05 -4.08
C ALA A 41 -2.63 -24.38 -3.32
N GLU A 42 -3.87 -24.76 -3.62
CA GLU A 42 -5.07 -24.26 -2.93
C GLU A 42 -5.09 -24.66 -1.45
N TYR A 43 -4.69 -25.90 -1.13
CA TYR A 43 -4.60 -26.38 0.26
C TYR A 43 -3.63 -25.52 1.08
N PHE A 44 -2.41 -25.30 0.58
CA PHE A 44 -1.43 -24.46 1.28
C PHE A 44 -1.79 -22.97 1.26
N LEU A 45 -2.53 -22.51 0.25
CA LEU A 45 -3.02 -21.13 0.22
C LEU A 45 -3.99 -20.86 1.38
N LYS A 46 -4.88 -21.80 1.70
CA LYS A 46 -5.80 -21.69 2.87
C LYS A 46 -5.07 -21.65 4.21
N LEU A 47 -3.90 -22.27 4.29
CA LEU A 47 -3.05 -22.27 5.49
C LEU A 47 -2.10 -21.08 5.53
N SER A 48 -1.92 -20.39 4.40
CA SER A 48 -1.00 -19.26 4.30
C SER A 48 -1.55 -18.04 5.03
N THR A 49 -0.65 -17.15 5.43
CA THR A 49 -1.03 -15.86 5.99
C THR A 49 -1.83 -15.04 4.95
N PRO A 50 -2.87 -14.30 5.38
CA PRO A 50 -3.60 -13.41 4.50
C PRO A 50 -2.68 -12.35 3.86
N PRO A 51 -3.02 -11.87 2.65
CA PRO A 51 -2.33 -10.75 2.03
C PRO A 51 -2.21 -9.54 2.97
N ARG A 52 -1.05 -8.88 2.95
CA ARG A 52 -0.80 -7.64 3.70
C ARG A 52 -0.18 -6.60 2.80
N ILE A 53 -0.58 -5.34 2.89
CA ILE A 53 0.02 -4.25 2.12
C ILE A 53 1.50 -4.12 2.52
N SER A 54 2.40 -4.24 1.53
CA SER A 54 3.84 -4.11 1.75
C SER A 54 4.31 -2.68 1.54
N ARG A 55 3.79 -2.03 0.50
CA ARG A 55 4.06 -0.63 0.16
C ARG A 55 3.08 -0.09 -0.89
N LEU A 56 3.05 1.23 -0.99
CA LEU A 56 2.43 1.94 -2.11
C LEU A 56 3.49 2.53 -3.03
N ARG A 57 3.10 2.82 -4.28
CA ARG A 57 3.95 3.53 -5.23
C ARG A 57 3.16 4.59 -5.99
N GLY A 58 3.52 5.85 -5.79
CA GLY A 58 3.06 6.99 -6.57
C GLY A 58 4.01 7.27 -7.72
N SER A 59 3.53 7.16 -8.95
CA SER A 59 4.30 7.42 -10.17
C SER A 59 3.65 8.55 -10.98
N LYS A 60 4.44 9.55 -11.36
CA LYS A 60 4.02 10.59 -12.31
C LYS A 60 3.86 9.97 -13.70
N ILE A 61 2.67 10.12 -14.27
CA ILE A 61 2.32 9.71 -15.65
C ILE A 61 1.75 10.91 -16.42
N TYR A 62 1.40 10.70 -17.68
CA TYR A 62 0.76 11.73 -18.53
C TYR A 62 -0.59 11.24 -19.03
N ASP A 63 -1.59 12.13 -19.01
CA ASP A 63 -2.91 11.84 -19.56
C ASP A 63 -2.93 11.94 -21.10
N ALA A 64 -4.10 11.68 -21.71
CA ALA A 64 -4.30 11.75 -23.16
C ALA A 64 -4.06 13.15 -23.76
N ARG A 65 -4.00 14.21 -22.94
CA ARG A 65 -3.68 15.59 -23.37
C ARG A 65 -2.23 15.97 -23.07
N GLY A 66 -1.39 14.99 -22.70
CA GLY A 66 0.01 15.22 -22.32
C GLY A 66 0.16 15.96 -20.98
N GLN A 67 -0.86 15.96 -20.12
CA GLN A 67 -0.81 16.67 -18.85
C GLN A 67 -0.32 15.76 -17.72
N PRO A 68 0.51 16.29 -16.79
CA PRO A 68 0.92 15.57 -15.59
C PRO A 68 -0.27 14.99 -14.82
N SER A 69 -0.18 13.70 -14.50
CA SER A 69 -1.18 12.92 -13.79
C SER A 69 -0.48 11.95 -12.83
N ILE A 70 -1.22 11.37 -11.88
CA ILE A 70 -0.66 10.47 -10.87
C ILE A 70 -1.24 9.06 -11.06
N GLN A 71 -0.37 8.06 -10.93
CA GLN A 71 -0.74 6.66 -10.78
C GLN A 71 -0.32 6.17 -9.40
N ALA A 72 -1.22 5.48 -8.72
CA ALA A 72 -0.95 4.79 -7.46
C ALA A 72 -1.00 3.27 -7.71
N ASP A 73 0.08 2.59 -7.36
CA ASP A 73 0.16 1.13 -7.38
C ASP A 73 0.20 0.59 -5.95
N VAL A 74 -0.55 -0.47 -5.69
CA VAL A 74 -0.56 -1.17 -4.40
C VAL A 74 0.25 -2.46 -4.53
N PHE A 75 1.16 -2.67 -3.59
CA PHE A 75 1.91 -3.91 -3.47
C PHE A 75 1.54 -4.61 -2.15
N CYS A 76 1.38 -5.93 -2.22
CA CYS A 76 1.07 -6.75 -1.07
C CYS A 76 2.03 -7.92 -0.96
N THR A 77 2.36 -8.32 0.26
CA THR A 77 3.01 -9.59 0.57
C THR A 77 1.96 -10.69 0.52
N ILE A 78 2.07 -11.58 -0.48
CA ILE A 78 1.18 -12.73 -0.69
C ILE A 78 2.05 -13.98 -0.78
N CYS A 79 1.82 -14.96 0.10
CA CYS A 79 2.63 -16.17 0.19
C CYS A 79 4.14 -15.86 0.32
N ASN A 80 4.50 -14.93 1.21
CA ASN A 80 5.87 -14.44 1.45
C ASN A 80 6.55 -13.79 0.24
N LEU A 81 5.80 -13.39 -0.79
CA LEU A 81 6.32 -12.67 -1.94
C LEU A 81 5.58 -11.34 -2.12
N GLU A 82 6.33 -10.28 -2.38
CA GLU A 82 5.72 -9.01 -2.79
C GLU A 82 5.15 -9.14 -4.21
N LYS A 83 3.89 -8.75 -4.39
CA LYS A 83 3.19 -8.75 -5.68
C LYS A 83 2.45 -7.42 -5.85
N SER A 84 2.41 -6.91 -7.08
CA SER A 84 1.51 -5.81 -7.44
C SER A 84 0.08 -6.35 -7.52
N THR A 85 -0.84 -5.76 -6.76
CA THR A 85 -2.22 -6.24 -6.63
C THR A 85 -3.22 -5.34 -7.34
N SER A 86 -2.99 -4.03 -7.34
CA SER A 86 -3.85 -3.06 -8.02
C SER A 86 -3.06 -1.83 -8.47
N SER A 87 -3.64 -1.13 -9.44
CA SER A 87 -3.14 0.14 -9.96
C SER A 87 -4.31 1.02 -10.34
N ALA A 88 -4.22 2.31 -10.00
CA ALA A 88 -5.21 3.30 -10.35
C ALA A 88 -4.54 4.61 -10.77
N SER A 89 -5.08 5.24 -11.82
CA SER A 89 -4.56 6.49 -12.36
C SER A 89 -5.64 7.57 -12.30
N VAL A 90 -5.25 8.77 -11.85
CA VAL A 90 -6.14 9.93 -11.85
C VAL A 90 -5.48 11.10 -12.57
N SER A 91 -6.23 11.68 -13.51
CA SER A 91 -5.84 12.90 -14.19
C SER A 91 -6.02 14.08 -13.23
N SER A 92 -5.02 14.96 -13.16
CA SER A 92 -5.13 16.21 -12.41
C SER A 92 -6.18 17.10 -13.10
N CYS A 93 -7.40 17.15 -12.56
CA CYS A 93 -8.45 18.08 -12.98
C CYS A 93 -8.22 19.47 -12.36
N LEU A 94 -8.43 20.51 -13.16
CA LEU A 94 -8.20 21.92 -12.79
C LEU A 94 -9.28 22.44 -11.82
N PRO A 95 -8.97 23.40 -10.92
CA PRO A 95 -9.93 24.40 -10.47
C PRO A 95 -10.21 25.42 -11.60
N PRO A 96 -11.34 26.15 -11.56
CA PRO A 96 -11.71 27.09 -12.62
C PRO A 96 -10.73 28.28 -12.70
N GLU A 97 -10.28 28.56 -13.93
CA GLU A 97 -9.61 29.77 -14.48
C GLU A 97 -8.67 30.61 -13.58
N GLY A 98 -7.40 30.76 -13.99
CA GLY A 98 -6.62 31.98 -13.67
C GLY A 98 -5.18 31.86 -13.14
N MET A 99 -4.56 30.67 -13.03
CA MET A 99 -3.15 30.55 -12.55
C MET A 99 -2.22 29.90 -13.58
N SER A 100 -0.90 30.03 -13.39
CA SER A 100 0.16 29.47 -14.24
C SER A 100 0.12 27.93 -14.26
N LEU A 101 -0.73 27.39 -15.14
CA LEU A 101 -1.32 26.05 -15.05
C LEU A 101 -0.33 24.86 -15.02
N TYR A 102 0.89 24.98 -15.51
CA TYR A 102 1.78 23.80 -15.70
C TYR A 102 2.74 23.53 -14.54
N GLN A 103 3.35 24.57 -13.97
CA GLN A 103 4.28 24.43 -12.85
C GLN A 103 3.53 23.98 -11.60
N ASP A 104 2.38 24.58 -11.33
CA ASP A 104 1.53 24.24 -10.19
C ASP A 104 1.03 22.78 -10.29
N ARG A 105 0.60 22.34 -11.47
CA ARG A 105 0.18 20.94 -11.70
C ARG A 105 1.31 19.94 -11.51
N THR A 106 2.48 20.24 -12.04
CA THR A 106 3.64 19.37 -11.85
C THR A 106 4.02 19.29 -10.38
N HIS A 107 3.96 20.41 -9.67
CA HIS A 107 4.18 20.45 -8.24
C HIS A 107 3.16 19.58 -7.48
N HIS A 108 1.86 19.76 -7.71
CA HIS A 108 0.81 18.94 -7.09
C HIS A 108 0.99 17.44 -7.33
N VAL A 109 1.29 17.03 -8.57
CA VAL A 109 1.53 15.62 -8.90
C VAL A 109 2.78 15.09 -8.22
N THR A 110 3.82 15.91 -8.08
CA THR A 110 5.07 15.54 -7.40
C THR A 110 4.84 15.37 -5.90
N THR A 111 4.13 16.31 -5.27
CA THR A 111 3.74 16.24 -3.86
C THR A 111 2.86 15.02 -3.59
N ALA A 112 1.88 14.76 -4.45
CA ALA A 112 1.04 13.57 -4.34
C ALA A 112 1.86 12.27 -4.44
N ALA A 113 2.82 12.20 -5.38
CA ALA A 113 3.70 11.05 -5.51
C ALA A 113 4.55 10.84 -4.24
N GLN A 114 5.06 11.92 -3.64
CA GLN A 114 5.81 11.84 -2.38
C GLN A 114 4.95 11.31 -1.24
N TRP A 115 3.74 11.85 -1.05
CA TRP A 115 2.81 11.38 -0.02
C TRP A 115 2.47 9.90 -0.18
N ILE A 116 2.27 9.44 -1.43
CA ILE A 116 1.99 8.02 -1.70
C ILE A 116 3.22 7.14 -1.40
N ASN A 117 4.41 7.57 -1.81
CA ASN A 117 5.63 6.77 -1.67
C ASN A 117 6.16 6.70 -0.23
N GLU A 118 5.86 7.71 0.59
CA GLU A 118 6.41 7.86 1.94
C GLU A 118 5.28 7.72 2.97
N ASP A 119 4.64 8.82 3.35
CA ASP A 119 3.67 8.89 4.45
C ASP A 119 2.56 7.83 4.37
N LEU A 120 1.89 7.72 3.21
CA LEU A 120 0.77 6.79 3.02
C LEU A 120 1.25 5.34 2.92
N SER A 121 2.43 5.11 2.36
CA SER A 121 3.01 3.76 2.29
C SER A 121 3.32 3.24 3.69
N ASP A 122 3.81 4.10 4.59
CA ASP A 122 4.10 3.74 5.98
C ASP A 122 2.81 3.58 6.80
N GLU A 123 1.84 4.48 6.65
CA GLU A 123 0.56 4.43 7.38
C GLU A 123 -0.27 3.18 7.03
N LEU A 124 -0.22 2.73 5.77
CA LEU A 124 -0.99 1.57 5.29
C LEU A 124 -0.20 0.26 5.31
N LYS A 125 1.06 0.29 5.77
CA LYS A 125 1.88 -0.91 5.88
C LYS A 125 1.24 -1.95 6.80
N ASP A 126 1.36 -3.21 6.40
CA ASP A 126 0.83 -4.39 7.11
C ASP A 126 -0.70 -4.39 7.32
N GLN A 127 -1.44 -3.49 6.66
CA GLN A 127 -2.90 -3.52 6.67
C GLN A 127 -3.43 -4.63 5.75
N ASP A 128 -4.63 -5.11 6.05
CA ASP A 128 -5.35 -6.03 5.18
C ASP A 128 -5.92 -5.24 3.98
N PRO A 129 -5.52 -5.54 2.73
CA PRO A 129 -6.03 -4.83 1.56
C PRO A 129 -7.53 -5.04 1.32
N CYS A 130 -8.15 -6.05 1.95
CA CYS A 130 -9.58 -6.33 1.84
C CYS A 130 -10.42 -5.64 2.93
N ASP A 131 -9.81 -5.07 3.98
CA ASP A 131 -10.53 -4.26 4.98
C ASP A 131 -10.62 -2.80 4.52
N GLN A 132 -11.48 -2.57 3.53
CA GLN A 132 -11.69 -1.25 2.96
C GLN A 132 -12.06 -0.19 4.01
N SER A 133 -12.80 -0.59 5.05
CA SER A 133 -13.27 0.34 6.09
C SER A 133 -12.14 0.89 6.94
N GLU A 134 -11.19 0.04 7.34
CA GLU A 134 -10.03 0.42 8.13
C GLU A 134 -9.04 1.24 7.29
N VAL A 135 -8.81 0.83 6.03
CA VAL A 135 -7.98 1.59 5.09
C VAL A 135 -8.54 3.00 4.87
N ASP A 136 -9.84 3.12 4.60
CA ASP A 136 -10.49 4.42 4.40
C ASP A 136 -10.48 5.29 5.66
N ARG A 137 -10.60 4.67 6.84
CA ARG A 137 -10.49 5.38 8.12
C ARG A 137 -9.09 5.98 8.30
N ARG A 138 -8.03 5.23 7.99
CA ARG A 138 -6.63 5.71 8.06
C ARG A 138 -6.38 6.84 7.07
N LEU A 139 -6.79 6.65 5.80
CA LEU A 139 -6.71 7.70 4.78
C LEU A 139 -7.47 8.96 5.21
N SER A 140 -8.68 8.80 5.74
CA SER A 140 -9.49 9.93 6.24
C SER A 140 -8.79 10.68 7.36
N ASN A 141 -8.17 9.98 8.31
CA ASN A 141 -7.42 10.60 9.40
C ASN A 141 -6.18 11.33 8.90
N PHE A 142 -5.45 10.72 7.96
CA PHE A 142 -4.29 11.33 7.31
C PHE A 142 -4.66 12.66 6.65
N PHE A 143 -5.70 12.68 5.80
CA PHE A 143 -6.12 13.92 5.12
C PHE A 143 -6.69 14.96 6.08
N LYS A 144 -7.38 14.55 7.16
CA LYS A 144 -7.86 15.48 8.19
C LYS A 144 -6.69 16.14 8.93
N ALA A 145 -5.64 15.40 9.27
CA ALA A 145 -4.44 15.93 9.89
C ALA A 145 -3.75 16.96 8.99
N ARG A 146 -3.51 16.63 7.72
CA ARG A 146 -2.92 17.57 6.75
C ARG A 146 -3.75 18.84 6.54
N LEU A 147 -5.07 18.69 6.46
CA LEU A 147 -5.96 19.85 6.34
C LEU A 147 -5.89 20.76 7.57
N GLN A 148 -5.70 20.19 8.76
CA GLN A 148 -5.54 20.98 9.98
C GLN A 148 -4.18 21.69 10.02
N GLU A 149 -3.09 21.00 9.66
CA GLU A 149 -1.75 21.59 9.54
C GLU A 149 -1.76 22.81 8.59
N ASP A 150 -2.40 22.69 7.43
CA ASP A 150 -2.51 23.80 6.47
C ASP A 150 -3.28 25.00 7.04
N LYS A 151 -4.36 24.76 7.80
CA LYS A 151 -5.12 25.84 8.46
C LYS A 151 -4.28 26.54 9.52
N ASP A 152 -3.53 25.78 10.31
CA ASP A 152 -2.69 26.32 11.36
C ASP A 152 -1.54 27.17 10.76
N ILE A 153 -0.94 26.71 9.66
CA ILE A 153 0.07 27.48 8.90
C ILE A 153 -0.52 28.81 8.41
N GLN A 154 -1.70 28.77 7.78
CA GLN A 154 -2.37 29.99 7.29
C GLN A 154 -2.70 30.97 8.42
N GLU A 155 -3.12 30.46 9.58
CA GLU A 155 -3.39 31.31 10.75
C GLU A 155 -2.11 31.97 11.27
N MET A 156 -1.01 31.22 11.37
CA MET A 156 0.30 31.75 11.78
C MET A 156 0.82 32.83 10.82
N GLU A 157 0.66 32.64 9.50
CA GLU A 157 1.04 33.62 8.49
C GLU A 157 0.20 34.90 8.58
N LYS A 158 -1.10 34.77 8.83
CA LYS A 158 -2.01 35.90 9.06
C LYS A 158 -1.64 36.67 10.32
N GLN A 159 -1.28 35.98 11.41
CA GLN A 159 -0.84 36.63 12.65
C GLN A 159 0.49 37.38 12.45
N ARG A 160 1.45 36.80 11.72
CA ARG A 160 2.75 37.44 11.40
C ARG A 160 2.61 38.72 10.57
N SER A 161 1.78 38.68 9.52
CA SER A 161 1.51 39.85 8.67
C SER A 161 0.80 40.98 9.42
N LEU A 162 -0.12 40.66 10.33
CA LEU A 162 -0.78 41.64 11.21
C LEU A 162 0.18 42.27 12.23
N THR A 163 1.20 41.55 12.70
CA THR A 163 2.21 42.12 13.62
C THR A 163 3.22 43.03 12.93
N SER A 164 3.59 42.76 11.67
CA SER A 164 4.49 43.63 10.89
C SER A 164 3.84 44.96 10.47
N THR A 165 2.52 45.01 10.34
CA THR A 165 1.79 46.24 9.95
C THR A 165 1.53 47.20 11.13
N LYS A 166 1.77 46.76 12.37
CA LYS A 166 1.59 47.57 13.60
C LYS A 166 2.89 48.21 14.11
N GLN A 167 4.01 48.00 13.41
CA GLN A 167 5.32 48.55 13.76
C GLN A 167 5.80 49.67 12.81
N GLU A 168 4.95 50.11 11.87
CA GLU A 168 5.08 51.37 11.12
C GLU A 168 4.07 52.41 11.65
#